data_AF-A0A258CPQ4-F1
#
_entry.id   AF-A0A258CPQ4-F1
#
_cell.length_a   1.000
_cell.length_b   1.000
_cell.length_c   1.000
_cell.angle_alpha   90.00
_cell.angle_beta   90.00
_cell.angle_gamma   90.00
#
_symmetry.space_group_name_H-M   'P 1'
#
loop_
_entity.id
_entity.type
_entity.pdbx_description
1 polymer ?
#
loop_
_entity_poly.entity_id
_entity_poly.type
_entity_poly.pdbx_seq_one_letter_code
_entity_poly.pdbx_strand_id
1 'polypeptide(L)'
;MSSIAKAPASGVARGRPGQPKPRVDKAARGLAVLEAAVEIFAEKGLQAATMQDVADRMGVAKILIYRLYPSRQALIDALFGDMLARLEAEAGRPWGGYGSSIARLVTMSRANPKLALLLLRDARGAPEAAAWRAALENLLTRLIEA
;
A
#
# COMPACT_ATOMS: atom_id res chain seq x y z
N MET A 1 -71.86 -13.20 -14.48
CA MET A 1 -71.25 -12.85 -13.18
C MET A 1 -69.83 -13.38 -13.18
N SER A 2 -68.85 -12.48 -13.08
CA SER A 2 -67.48 -12.66 -12.56
C SER A 2 -66.59 -13.76 -13.15
N SER A 3 -65.30 -13.57 -13.38
CA SER A 3 -64.41 -12.41 -13.36
C SER A 3 -63.05 -12.98 -13.80
N ILE A 4 -62.41 -12.36 -14.77
CA ILE A 4 -61.02 -12.64 -15.14
C ILE A 4 -60.14 -12.20 -13.96
N ALA A 5 -59.38 -13.13 -13.36
CA ALA A 5 -58.34 -12.79 -12.39
C ALA A 5 -57.00 -13.35 -12.85
N LYS A 6 -56.30 -12.51 -13.62
CA LYS A 6 -54.90 -12.60 -14.00
C LYS A 6 -54.03 -12.44 -12.73
N ALA A 7 -53.22 -13.44 -12.40
CA ALA A 7 -52.23 -13.34 -11.33
C ALA A 7 -51.15 -12.31 -11.71
N PRO A 8 -50.74 -11.41 -10.79
CA PRO A 8 -49.71 -10.43 -11.10
C PRO A 8 -48.31 -11.05 -11.00
N ALA A 9 -47.45 -10.63 -11.93
CA ALA A 9 -46.04 -10.94 -11.97
C ALA A 9 -45.34 -10.53 -10.67
N SER A 10 -44.50 -11.43 -10.16
CA SER A 10 -43.58 -11.20 -9.05
C SER A 10 -42.61 -10.06 -9.41
N GLY A 11 -42.90 -8.86 -8.91
CA GLY A 11 -42.02 -7.71 -9.03
C GLY A 11 -40.73 -7.96 -8.28
N VAL A 12 -39.60 -7.89 -9.00
CA VAL A 12 -38.28 -7.70 -8.40
C VAL A 12 -38.37 -6.48 -7.48
N ALA A 13 -38.15 -6.69 -6.19
CA ALA A 13 -38.18 -5.65 -5.18
C ALA A 13 -37.12 -4.58 -5.54
N ARG A 14 -37.56 -3.48 -6.14
CA ARG A 14 -36.75 -2.27 -6.32
C ARG A 14 -36.38 -1.78 -4.92
N GLY A 15 -35.08 -1.79 -4.62
CA GLY A 15 -34.54 -1.31 -3.34
C GLY A 15 -35.10 0.06 -2.99
N ARG A 16 -35.54 0.22 -1.73
CA ARG A 16 -36.13 1.45 -1.21
C ARG A 16 -35.17 2.64 -1.38
N PRO A 17 -35.63 3.78 -1.92
CA PRO A 17 -34.84 5.01 -1.93
C PRO A 17 -34.62 5.45 -0.48
N GLY A 18 -33.36 5.56 -0.04
CA GLY A 18 -33.03 6.12 1.27
C GLY A 18 -32.19 5.24 2.20
N GLN A 19 -31.79 4.02 1.82
CA GLN A 19 -30.73 3.36 2.58
C GLN A 19 -29.40 4.09 2.34
N PRO A 20 -28.72 4.61 3.39
CA PRO A 20 -27.40 5.17 3.25
C PRO A 20 -26.49 4.09 2.67
N LYS A 21 -25.87 4.35 1.52
CA LYS A 21 -24.84 3.46 0.98
C LYS A 21 -23.83 3.20 2.10
N PRO A 22 -23.46 1.93 2.39
CA PRO A 22 -22.47 1.63 3.39
C PRO A 22 -21.24 2.52 3.14
N ARG A 23 -20.94 3.42 4.08
CA ARG A 23 -19.70 4.19 4.03
C ARG A 23 -18.59 3.18 4.22
N VAL A 24 -18.03 2.71 3.10
CA VAL A 24 -16.80 1.94 3.15
C VAL A 24 -15.79 2.79 3.91
N ASP A 25 -15.25 2.20 4.97
CA ASP A 25 -14.30 2.86 5.85
C ASP A 25 -13.12 3.41 5.03
N LYS A 26 -12.81 4.69 5.25
CA LYS A 26 -11.69 5.37 4.60
C LYS A 26 -10.39 4.63 4.88
N ALA A 27 -10.23 4.08 6.08
CA ALA A 27 -9.05 3.31 6.47
C ALA A 27 -8.95 2.00 5.68
N ALA A 28 -10.03 1.21 5.65
CA ALA A 28 -10.08 -0.04 4.87
C ALA A 28 -9.81 0.20 3.37
N ARG A 29 -10.33 1.31 2.82
CA ARG A 29 -10.07 1.65 1.43
C ARG A 29 -8.64 2.14 1.19
N GLY A 30 -8.05 2.84 2.15
CA GLY A 30 -6.62 3.19 2.11
C GLY A 30 -5.75 1.94 2.06
N LEU A 31 -6.00 0.97 2.93
CA LEU A 31 -5.27 -0.31 2.94
C LEU A 31 -5.36 -1.04 1.60
N ALA A 32 -6.57 -1.13 1.02
CA ALA A 32 -6.76 -1.76 -0.29
C ALA A 32 -5.97 -1.05 -1.42
N VAL A 33 -5.82 0.28 -1.35
CA VAL A 33 -4.99 1.03 -2.29
C VAL A 33 -3.50 0.72 -2.08
N LEU A 34 -3.03 0.64 -0.83
CA LEU A 34 -1.64 0.29 -0.53
C LEU A 34 -1.30 -1.12 -1.03
N GLU A 35 -2.17 -2.10 -0.79
CA GLU A 35 -2.00 -3.47 -1.29
C GLU A 35 -1.90 -3.51 -2.82
N ALA A 36 -2.81 -2.83 -3.53
CA ALA A 36 -2.76 -2.75 -4.98
C ALA A 36 -1.49 -2.03 -5.49
N ALA A 37 -1.02 -1.01 -4.76
CA ALA A 37 0.20 -0.29 -5.07
C ALA A 37 1.45 -1.16 -4.93
N VAL A 38 1.56 -1.99 -3.87
CA VAL A 38 2.67 -2.95 -3.71
C VAL A 38 2.76 -3.86 -4.93
N GLU A 39 1.64 -4.42 -5.37
CA GLU A 39 1.61 -5.33 -6.51
C GLU A 39 2.09 -4.65 -7.79
N ILE A 40 1.56 -3.47 -8.09
CA ILE A 40 1.96 -2.70 -9.27
C ILE A 40 3.43 -2.29 -9.23
N PHE A 41 3.92 -1.82 -8.08
CA PHE A 41 5.31 -1.40 -7.95
C PHE A 41 6.26 -2.60 -8.03
N ALA A 42 5.89 -3.74 -7.47
CA ALA A 42 6.66 -4.98 -7.58
C ALA A 42 6.79 -5.43 -9.05
N GLU A 43 5.68 -5.41 -9.78
CA GLU A 43 5.61 -5.80 -11.21
C GLU A 43 6.37 -4.84 -12.13
N LYS A 44 6.13 -3.52 -11.99
CA LYS A 44 6.57 -2.54 -13.00
C LYS A 44 7.81 -1.74 -12.63
N GLY A 45 8.19 -1.67 -11.36
CA GLY A 45 9.17 -0.67 -10.93
C GLY A 45 8.55 0.53 -10.24
N LEU A 46 9.27 1.12 -9.28
CA LEU A 46 8.97 2.46 -8.77
C LEU A 46 9.16 3.57 -9.80
N GLN A 47 9.70 3.34 -10.99
CA GLN A 47 9.77 4.37 -12.04
C GLN A 47 8.63 4.25 -13.05
N ALA A 48 8.38 3.05 -13.59
CA ALA A 48 7.41 2.87 -14.66
C ALA A 48 5.95 2.81 -14.18
N ALA A 49 5.70 2.46 -12.91
CA ALA A 49 4.35 2.39 -12.38
C ALA A 49 3.68 3.76 -12.20
N THR A 50 2.40 3.84 -12.53
CA THR A 50 1.62 5.08 -12.47
C THR A 50 0.44 4.98 -11.51
N MET A 51 -0.11 6.14 -11.13
CA MET A 51 -1.38 6.21 -10.37
C MET A 51 -2.56 5.63 -11.15
N GLN A 52 -2.48 5.60 -12.50
CA GLN A 52 -3.51 5.00 -13.33
C GLN A 52 -3.47 3.47 -13.20
N ASP A 53 -2.28 2.87 -13.20
CA ASP A 53 -2.13 1.42 -13.06
C ASP A 53 -2.72 0.89 -11.76
N VAL A 54 -2.56 1.63 -10.65
CA VAL A 54 -3.17 1.30 -9.36
C VAL A 54 -4.70 1.38 -9.44
N ALA A 55 -5.23 2.43 -10.08
CA ALA A 55 -6.67 2.62 -10.27
C ALA A 55 -7.28 1.49 -11.12
N ASP A 56 -6.61 1.12 -12.21
CA ASP A 56 -7.01 0.05 -13.12
C ASP A 56 -7.03 -1.30 -12.41
N ARG A 57 -5.99 -1.61 -11.63
CA ARG A 57 -5.93 -2.85 -10.82
C ARG A 57 -7.08 -2.93 -9.82
N MET A 58 -7.46 -1.81 -9.21
CA MET A 58 -8.57 -1.76 -8.26
C MET A 58 -9.95 -1.68 -8.92
N GLY A 59 -10.04 -1.46 -10.23
CA GLY A 59 -11.31 -1.20 -10.92
C GLY A 59 -12.02 0.07 -10.43
N VAL A 60 -11.26 1.09 -10.02
CA VAL A 60 -11.81 2.35 -9.49
C VAL A 60 -11.37 3.54 -10.33
N ALA A 61 -12.13 4.63 -10.25
CA ALA A 61 -11.74 5.87 -10.91
C ALA A 61 -10.46 6.46 -10.28
N LYS A 62 -9.51 6.92 -11.11
CA LYS A 62 -8.24 7.53 -10.70
C LYS A 62 -8.40 8.63 -9.64
N ILE A 63 -9.48 9.43 -9.74
CA ILE A 63 -9.80 10.50 -8.78
C ILE A 63 -10.02 9.98 -7.34
N LEU A 64 -10.43 8.72 -7.18
CA LEU A 64 -10.60 8.12 -5.85
C LEU A 64 -9.26 7.80 -5.20
N ILE A 65 -8.26 7.40 -5.99
CA ILE A 65 -6.89 7.21 -5.51
C ILE A 65 -6.31 8.55 -5.05
N TYR A 66 -6.44 9.60 -5.87
CA TYR A 66 -5.95 10.94 -5.52
C TYR A 66 -6.63 11.57 -4.29
N ARG A 67 -7.89 11.20 -3.98
CA ARG A 67 -8.55 11.63 -2.74
C ARG A 67 -7.93 11.02 -1.48
N LEU A 68 -7.32 9.84 -1.60
CA LEU A 68 -6.67 9.15 -0.48
C LEU A 68 -5.18 9.50 -0.41
N TYR A 69 -4.53 9.54 -1.57
CA TYR A 69 -3.11 9.83 -1.72
C TYR A 69 -2.95 10.94 -2.78
N PRO A 70 -2.80 12.21 -2.37
CA PRO A 70 -2.83 13.37 -3.27
C PRO A 70 -1.74 13.38 -4.34
N SER A 71 -0.69 12.58 -4.17
CA SER A 71 0.39 12.42 -5.13
C SER A 71 0.91 10.99 -5.16
N ARG A 72 1.65 10.66 -6.22
CA ARG A 72 2.39 9.40 -6.32
C ARG A 72 3.40 9.25 -5.19
N GLN A 73 4.10 10.35 -4.85
CA GLN A 73 5.03 10.36 -3.73
C GLN A 73 4.31 10.10 -2.40
N ALA A 74 3.14 10.71 -2.15
CA ALA A 74 2.38 10.45 -0.94
C ALA A 74 1.91 8.99 -0.81
N LEU A 75 1.62 8.33 -1.94
CA LEU A 75 1.31 6.91 -1.96
C LEU A 75 2.55 6.06 -1.62
N ILE A 76 3.71 6.40 -2.18
CA ILE A 76 4.98 5.73 -1.90
C ILE A 76 5.38 5.92 -0.43
N ASP A 77 5.32 7.15 0.08
CA ASP A 77 5.64 7.48 1.47
C ASP A 77 4.74 6.71 2.44
N ALA A 78 3.42 6.68 2.18
CA ALA A 78 2.48 5.92 3.01
C ALA A 78 2.71 4.41 2.92
N LEU A 79 3.06 3.90 1.73
CA LEU A 79 3.28 2.49 1.52
C LEU A 79 4.46 1.97 2.33
N PHE A 80 5.53 2.74 2.33
CA PHE A 80 6.76 2.30 2.94
C PHE A 80 6.92 2.80 4.37
N GLY A 81 6.28 3.90 4.79
CA GLY A 81 6.55 4.64 6.04
C GLY A 81 6.75 3.79 7.29
N ASP A 82 5.92 2.77 7.52
CA ASP A 82 6.07 1.83 8.64
C ASP A 82 7.42 1.09 8.62
N MET A 83 7.91 0.72 7.44
CA MET A 83 9.22 0.12 7.29
C MET A 83 10.35 1.13 7.55
N LEU A 84 10.18 2.43 7.22
CA LEU A 84 11.20 3.45 7.51
C LEU A 84 11.37 3.56 9.02
N ALA A 85 10.25 3.71 9.70
CA ALA A 85 10.21 3.88 11.15
C ALA A 85 10.84 2.67 11.85
N ARG A 86 10.62 1.45 11.33
CA ARG A 86 11.26 0.24 11.86
C ARG A 86 12.76 0.19 11.58
N LEU A 87 13.22 0.61 10.40
CA LEU A 87 14.66 0.68 10.07
C LEU A 87 15.38 1.72 10.94
N GLU A 88 14.78 2.89 11.13
CA GLU A 88 15.29 3.93 12.01
C GLU A 88 15.35 3.49 13.47
N ALA A 89 14.29 2.83 13.95
CA ALA A 89 14.27 2.25 15.29
C ALA A 89 15.36 1.18 15.48
N GLU A 90 15.64 0.39 14.45
CA GLU A 90 16.71 -0.61 14.46
C GLU A 90 18.10 0.05 14.48
N ALA A 91 18.31 1.09 13.69
CA ALA A 91 19.55 1.88 13.70
C ALA A 91 19.82 2.56 15.05
N GLY A 92 18.78 2.78 15.86
CA GLY A 92 18.88 3.32 17.22
C GLY A 92 19.35 2.32 18.28
N ARG A 93 19.37 1.01 17.99
CA ARG A 93 19.72 -0.02 18.97
C ARG A 93 21.23 -0.20 19.13
N PRO A 94 21.70 -0.69 20.30
CA PRO A 94 23.10 -1.09 20.46
C PRO A 94 23.50 -2.14 19.42
N TRP A 95 24.72 -2.02 18.91
CA TRP A 95 25.27 -2.97 17.95
C TRP A 95 25.43 -4.35 18.59
N GLY A 96 24.91 -5.37 17.92
CA GLY A 96 24.97 -6.76 18.36
C GLY A 96 25.68 -7.66 17.35
N GLY A 97 26.56 -7.09 16.51
CA GLY A 97 27.20 -7.78 15.39
C GLY A 97 26.32 -7.94 14.15
N TYR A 98 26.95 -8.19 13.00
CA TYR A 98 26.27 -8.34 11.70
C TYR A 98 25.16 -9.40 11.73
N GLY A 99 25.38 -10.53 12.40
CA GLY A 99 24.40 -11.61 12.46
C GLY A 99 23.07 -11.19 13.08
N SER A 100 23.10 -10.44 14.19
CA SER A 100 21.87 -10.00 14.85
C SER A 100 21.14 -8.92 14.04
N SER A 101 21.88 -8.03 13.38
CA SER A 101 21.31 -6.99 12.52
C SER A 101 20.66 -7.61 11.28
N ILE A 102 21.34 -8.56 10.63
CA ILE A 102 20.80 -9.29 9.47
C ILE A 102 19.57 -10.10 9.88
N ALA A 103 19.60 -10.83 11.00
CA ALA A 103 18.46 -11.60 11.48
C ALA A 103 17.21 -10.72 11.72
N ARG A 104 17.40 -9.52 12.26
CA ARG A 104 16.32 -8.54 12.48
C ARG A 104 15.77 -7.99 11.16
N LEU A 105 16.64 -7.60 10.22
CA LEU A 105 16.24 -7.17 8.88
C LEU A 105 15.46 -8.27 8.12
N VAL A 106 15.90 -9.53 8.21
CA VAL A 106 15.19 -10.66 7.62
C VAL A 106 13.82 -10.83 8.26
N THR A 107 13.74 -10.76 9.59
CA THR A 107 12.46 -10.86 10.32
C THR A 107 11.48 -9.76 9.92
N MET A 108 11.95 -8.52 9.79
CA MET A 108 11.16 -7.40 9.29
C MET A 108 10.67 -7.65 7.86
N SER A 109 11.55 -8.16 7.00
CA SER A 109 11.25 -8.43 5.58
C SER A 109 10.20 -9.51 5.39
N ARG A 110 10.10 -10.47 6.32
CA ARG A 110 9.10 -11.56 6.26
C ARG A 110 7.65 -11.07 6.39
N ALA A 111 7.42 -9.92 7.03
CA ALA A 111 6.08 -9.37 7.19
C ALA A 111 5.52 -8.82 5.86
N ASN A 112 6.38 -8.30 4.98
CA ASN A 112 6.00 -7.81 3.65
C ASN A 112 7.13 -8.05 2.64
N PRO A 113 7.28 -9.29 2.12
CA PRO A 113 8.42 -9.65 1.27
C PRO A 113 8.51 -8.83 -0.01
N LYS A 114 7.37 -8.54 -0.67
CA LYS A 114 7.33 -7.72 -1.89
C LYS A 114 7.81 -6.30 -1.63
N LEU A 115 7.41 -5.72 -0.51
CA LEU A 115 7.81 -4.36 -0.14
C LEU A 115 9.31 -4.29 0.18
N ALA A 116 9.85 -5.30 0.88
CA ALA A 116 11.28 -5.40 1.16
C ALA A 116 12.11 -5.56 -0.13
N LEU A 117 11.67 -6.43 -1.05
CA LEU A 117 12.33 -6.62 -2.34
C LEU A 117 12.28 -5.35 -3.21
N LEU A 118 11.14 -4.64 -3.19
CA LEU A 118 10.97 -3.37 -3.88
C LEU A 118 11.99 -2.34 -3.39
N LEU A 119 12.15 -2.23 -2.07
CA LEU A 119 13.15 -1.36 -1.45
C LEU A 119 14.57 -1.76 -1.90
N LEU A 120 14.93 -3.04 -1.84
CA LEU A 120 16.27 -3.49 -2.24
C LEU A 120 16.56 -3.23 -3.72
N ARG A 121 15.55 -3.36 -4.60
CA ARG A 121 15.69 -3.12 -6.04
C ARG A 121 15.82 -1.63 -6.36
N ASP A 122 14.93 -0.81 -5.80
CA ASP A 122 14.72 0.56 -6.26
C ASP A 122 15.45 1.62 -5.40
N ALA A 123 16.00 1.22 -4.24
CA ALA A 123 16.75 2.11 -3.34
C ALA A 123 17.83 2.90 -4.07
N ARG A 124 18.64 2.30 -4.95
CA ARG A 124 19.81 2.99 -5.53
C ARG A 124 19.51 3.93 -6.70
N GLY A 125 18.32 3.86 -7.32
CA GLY A 125 18.08 4.51 -8.62
C GLY A 125 16.90 5.47 -8.68
N ALA A 126 15.94 5.38 -7.76
CA ALA A 126 14.71 6.17 -7.83
C ALA A 126 14.79 7.44 -6.97
N PRO A 127 14.53 8.66 -7.49
CA PRO A 127 14.39 9.85 -6.66
C PRO A 127 13.38 9.66 -5.51
N GLU A 128 12.29 8.93 -5.77
CA GLU A 128 11.26 8.58 -4.79
C GLU A 128 11.78 7.69 -3.65
N ALA A 129 12.91 7.02 -3.85
CA ALA A 129 13.58 6.23 -2.84
C ALA A 129 14.58 7.02 -1.98
N ALA A 130 14.65 8.35 -2.10
CA ALA A 130 15.65 9.18 -1.39
C ALA A 130 15.59 9.05 0.14
N ALA A 131 14.39 9.14 0.74
CA ALA A 131 14.23 8.98 2.18
C ALA A 131 14.69 7.58 2.65
N TRP A 132 14.38 6.55 1.85
CA TRP A 132 14.78 5.16 2.09
C TRP A 132 16.28 4.97 2.05
N ARG A 133 16.96 5.54 1.04
CA ARG A 133 18.41 5.54 0.95
C ARG A 133 19.03 6.16 2.19
N ALA A 134 18.58 7.35 2.58
CA ALA A 134 19.11 8.04 3.74
C ALA A 134 18.96 7.19 5.02
N ALA A 135 17.82 6.52 5.23
CA ALA A 135 17.63 5.63 6.36
C ALA A 135 18.54 4.39 6.33
N LEU A 136 18.73 3.78 5.15
CA LEU A 136 19.65 2.66 4.98
C LEU A 136 21.10 3.07 5.19
N GLU A 137 21.51 4.22 4.66
CA GLU A 137 22.83 4.80 4.86
C GLU A 137 23.08 5.05 6.35
N ASN A 138 22.14 5.68 7.06
CA ASN A 138 22.22 5.87 8.50
C ASN A 138 22.37 4.55 9.26
N LEU A 139 21.61 3.52 8.87
CA LEU A 139 21.72 2.18 9.45
C LEU A 139 23.10 1.57 9.20
N LEU A 140 23.61 1.64 7.96
CA LEU A 140 24.93 1.09 7.61
C LEU A 140 26.06 1.81 8.34
N THR A 141 26.02 3.15 8.41
CA THR A 141 26.99 3.96 9.15
C THR A 141 27.02 3.57 10.62
N ARG A 142 25.85 3.46 11.27
CA ARG A 142 25.72 3.00 12.66
C ARG A 142 26.29 1.59 12.89
N LEU A 143 26.18 0.70 11.90
CA LEU A 143 26.72 -0.66 12.00
C LEU A 143 28.24 -0.74 11.83
N ILE A 144 28.86 0.29 11.24
CA ILE A 144 30.30 0.34 10.97
C ILE A 144 31.04 1.16 12.05
N GLU A 145 30.41 2.21 12.58
CA GLU A 145 31.02 3.15 13.51
C GLU A 145 30.80 2.81 15.01
N ALA A 146 29.99 1.80 15.32
CA ALA A 146 29.73 1.32 16.68
C ALA A 146 30.45 0.00 16.98
#